data_AF-A0AAD7GDR3-F1
#
_entry.id   AF-A0AAD7GDR3-F1
#
_cell.length_a   1.000
_cell.length_b   1.000
_cell.length_c   1.000
_cell.angle_alpha   90.00
_cell.angle_beta   90.00
_cell.angle_gamma   90.00
#
_symmetry.space_group_name_H-M   'P 1'
#
loop_
_entity.id
_entity.type
_entity.pdbx_description
1 polymer ?
#
loop_
_entity_poly.entity_id
_entity_poly.type
_entity_poly.pdbx_seq_one_letter_code
_entity_poly.pdbx_strand_id
1 'polypeptide(L)'
;MDRRWGAEGEYGTGGGNLVSEESMHNLQIAEDLCRKGKPNDAVPYLMIALKDKNNFDAEIKMAFLSPDLFFSVEVLESAEARARALLIQHLGADCFNDCGPCVGKFWDILLTRPYMRVLEALVRMYFETKQYGKAATTIIEMLRLCPGDNMQQRAWLGPLLIRAGRPADALFFCQTWIQFAGKGTLIKGGTAFRAPSDKLLSPDSEEQYAQYPAGNLAHTAALAAFKLWGPCPQAAQLLRIAARTNPAILARIIGRRAQPVEGKMTPRARNGPEDAHDYLWIAQDLWMEPAVWDWACTADPNVLGAILRCCTRPECTAEETEATQFKRCAACQQVMYCGLACQKADWTRHKPDCRKQMEYKKMLKNIANHKPPTDAVGRG
;
A
#
# COMPACT_ATOMS: atom_id res chain seq x y z
N MET A 1 0.63 12.57 -0.62
CA MET A 1 0.52 13.31 -1.91
C MET A 1 0.90 14.76 -1.63
N ASP A 2 1.70 15.41 -2.47
CA ASP A 2 1.98 16.85 -2.29
C ASP A 2 0.73 17.64 -2.66
N ARG A 3 0.18 18.36 -1.67
CA ARG A 3 -1.11 19.09 -1.77
C ARG A 3 -1.04 20.30 -2.71
N ARG A 4 0.17 20.65 -3.17
CA ARG A 4 0.42 21.73 -4.14
C ARG A 4 -0.02 21.41 -5.57
N TRP A 5 -0.37 20.16 -5.85
CA TRP A 5 -0.75 19.71 -7.19
C TRP A 5 -2.19 19.22 -7.23
N GLY A 6 -2.88 19.47 -8.34
CA GLY A 6 -4.28 19.10 -8.54
C GLY A 6 -5.24 20.02 -7.79
N ALA A 7 -6.45 19.52 -7.49
CA ALA A 7 -7.56 20.35 -7.03
C ALA A 7 -7.28 21.16 -5.73
N GLU A 8 -6.47 20.65 -4.79
CA GLU A 8 -6.12 21.44 -3.58
C GLU A 8 -5.13 22.57 -3.89
N GLY A 9 -4.27 22.44 -4.90
CA GLY A 9 -3.39 23.51 -5.36
C GLY A 9 -4.15 24.61 -6.12
N GLU A 10 -5.19 24.23 -6.86
CA GLU A 10 -5.99 25.14 -7.69
C GLU A 10 -7.12 25.85 -6.93
N TYR A 11 -7.77 25.14 -6.00
CA TYR A 11 -9.02 25.58 -5.37
C TYR A 11 -8.91 25.77 -3.84
N GLY A 12 -7.70 25.68 -3.29
CA GLY A 12 -7.42 25.92 -1.87
C GLY A 12 -7.02 24.65 -1.12
N THR A 13 -5.88 24.71 -0.43
CA THR A 13 -5.35 23.62 0.40
C THR A 13 -6.05 23.58 1.76
N GLY A 14 -5.91 22.47 2.49
CA GLY A 14 -6.45 22.35 3.85
C GLY A 14 -7.98 22.32 3.92
N GLY A 15 -8.66 21.84 2.87
CA GLY A 15 -10.12 21.75 2.83
C GLY A 15 -10.82 22.92 2.14
N GLY A 16 -10.16 23.61 1.19
CA GLY A 16 -10.77 24.71 0.45
C GLY A 16 -10.89 26.00 1.25
N ASN A 17 -9.77 26.45 1.84
CA ASN A 17 -9.64 27.68 2.66
C ASN A 17 -10.25 27.61 4.07
N LEU A 18 -10.47 26.40 4.59
CA LEU A 18 -10.87 26.18 6.00
C LEU A 18 -9.77 26.60 7.00
N VAL A 19 -8.52 26.61 6.54
CA VAL A 19 -7.32 26.90 7.33
C VAL A 19 -6.74 28.24 6.90
N SER A 20 -6.31 29.04 7.86
CA SER A 20 -5.64 30.32 7.65
C SER A 20 -4.35 30.19 6.82
N GLU A 21 -4.05 31.23 6.02
CA GLU A 21 -2.85 31.28 5.19
C GLU A 21 -1.56 31.16 6.02
N GLU A 22 -1.50 31.80 7.19
CA GLU A 22 -0.36 31.70 8.12
C GLU A 22 -0.14 30.25 8.57
N SER A 23 -1.22 29.57 8.97
CA SER A 23 -1.15 28.18 9.42
C SER A 23 -0.72 27.24 8.29
N MET A 24 -1.26 27.43 7.08
CA MET A 24 -0.86 26.67 5.89
C MET A 24 0.58 26.90 5.50
N HIS A 25 1.06 28.14 5.54
CA HIS A 25 2.45 28.48 5.23
C HIS A 25 3.42 27.78 6.18
N ASN A 26 3.14 27.83 7.49
CA ASN A 26 3.99 27.19 8.50
C ASN A 26 3.96 25.66 8.39
N LEU A 27 2.80 25.06 8.13
CA LEU A 27 2.71 23.64 7.83
C LEU A 27 3.57 23.29 6.60
N GLN A 28 3.58 24.15 5.58
CA GLN A 28 4.36 23.87 4.38
C GLN A 28 5.86 23.84 4.66
N ILE A 29 6.37 24.77 5.47
CA ILE A 29 7.77 24.80 5.92
C ILE A 29 8.09 23.53 6.72
N ALA A 30 7.23 23.14 7.65
CA ALA A 30 7.40 21.93 8.46
C ALA A 30 7.52 20.67 7.59
N GLU A 31 6.66 20.52 6.59
CA GLU A 31 6.73 19.39 5.66
C GLU A 31 8.01 19.39 4.82
N ASP A 32 8.47 20.56 4.38
CA ASP A 32 9.71 20.71 3.63
C ASP A 32 10.94 20.31 4.47
N LEU A 33 10.95 20.69 5.76
CA LEU A 33 11.98 20.29 6.72
C LEU A 33 11.96 18.78 6.96
N CYS A 34 10.79 18.18 7.16
CA CYS A 34 10.65 16.73 7.29
C CYS A 34 11.18 16.01 6.04
N ARG A 35 10.83 16.48 4.84
CA ARG A 35 11.34 15.91 3.56
C ARG A 35 12.86 16.03 3.42
N LYS A 36 13.47 17.05 4.03
CA LYS A 36 14.93 17.23 4.10
C LYS A 36 15.60 16.41 5.22
N GLY A 37 14.85 15.56 5.92
CA GLY A 37 15.38 14.75 7.04
C GLY A 37 15.64 15.56 8.31
N LYS A 38 14.93 16.69 8.48
CA LYS A 38 15.05 17.60 9.63
C LYS A 38 13.74 17.68 10.42
N PRO A 39 13.27 16.58 11.03
CA PRO A 39 11.99 16.55 11.74
C PRO A 39 11.95 17.46 12.97
N ASN A 40 13.05 17.57 13.72
CA ASN A 40 13.11 18.41 14.92
C ASN A 40 12.98 19.91 14.57
N ASP A 41 13.61 20.34 13.48
CA ASP A 41 13.52 21.72 12.99
C ASP A 41 12.09 22.07 12.53
N ALA A 42 11.26 21.07 12.21
CA ALA A 42 9.88 21.26 11.78
C ALA A 42 8.93 21.61 12.94
N VAL A 43 9.26 21.19 14.17
CA VAL A 43 8.37 21.30 15.34
C VAL A 43 7.93 22.75 15.63
N PRO A 44 8.82 23.76 15.66
CA PRO A 44 8.40 25.14 15.90
C PRO A 44 7.36 25.66 14.90
N TYR A 45 7.51 25.29 13.62
CA TYR A 45 6.56 25.66 12.57
C TYR A 45 5.23 24.93 12.73
N LEU A 46 5.24 23.66 13.14
CA LEU A 46 4.01 22.94 13.47
C LEU A 46 3.29 23.57 14.65
N MET A 47 4.01 24.02 15.68
CA MET A 47 3.39 24.72 16.82
C MET A 47 2.70 26.02 16.41
N ILE A 48 3.23 26.74 15.41
CA ILE A 48 2.56 27.91 14.83
C ILE A 48 1.34 27.49 14.03
N ALA A 49 1.46 26.47 13.17
CA ALA A 49 0.35 25.97 12.37
C ALA A 49 -0.84 25.49 13.24
N LEU A 50 -0.55 24.79 14.34
CA LEU A 50 -1.53 24.24 15.27
C LEU A 50 -2.31 25.29 16.08
N LYS A 51 -1.93 26.57 16.02
CA LYS A 51 -2.76 27.64 16.58
C LYS A 51 -4.12 27.73 15.88
N ASP A 52 -4.16 27.38 14.60
CA ASP A 52 -5.40 27.19 13.86
C ASP A 52 -5.94 25.78 14.12
N LYS A 53 -7.03 25.71 14.89
CA LYS A 53 -7.64 24.45 15.35
C LYS A 53 -8.27 23.63 14.23
N ASN A 54 -8.40 24.20 13.02
CA ASN A 54 -8.92 23.50 11.85
C ASN A 54 -7.80 22.86 11.02
N ASN A 55 -6.52 23.09 11.35
CA ASN A 55 -5.40 22.51 10.60
C ASN A 55 -5.11 21.06 11.04
N PHE A 56 -6.01 20.15 10.70
CA PHE A 56 -5.86 18.72 10.98
C PHE A 56 -4.63 18.10 10.32
N ASP A 57 -4.17 18.65 9.19
CA ASP A 57 -2.95 18.17 8.52
C ASP A 57 -1.68 18.45 9.35
N ALA A 58 -1.65 19.56 10.09
CA ALA A 58 -0.58 19.85 11.05
C ALA A 58 -0.62 18.91 12.26
N GLU A 59 -1.82 18.55 12.73
CA GLU A 59 -1.99 17.56 13.80
C GLU A 59 -1.51 16.17 13.38
N ILE A 60 -1.86 15.75 12.16
CA ILE A 60 -1.33 14.52 11.57
C ILE A 60 0.19 14.56 11.57
N LYS A 61 0.78 15.66 11.09
CA LYS A 61 2.25 15.77 11.05
C LYS A 61 2.86 15.65 12.45
N MET A 62 2.30 16.32 13.44
CA MET A 62 2.78 16.25 14.82
C MET A 62 2.66 14.83 15.38
N ALA A 63 1.53 14.14 15.15
CA ALA A 63 1.32 12.76 15.58
C ALA A 63 2.37 11.79 14.98
N PHE A 64 2.77 11.99 13.72
CA PHE A 64 3.83 11.19 13.10
C PHE A 64 5.25 11.53 13.58
N LEU A 65 5.47 12.71 14.19
CA LEU A 65 6.75 13.08 14.78
C LEU A 65 6.87 12.67 16.26
N SER A 66 5.74 12.41 16.92
CA SER A 66 5.72 11.95 18.30
C SER A 66 6.36 10.57 18.44
N PRO A 67 7.25 10.36 19.42
CA PRO A 67 7.78 9.03 19.72
C PRO A 67 6.75 8.14 20.44
N ASP A 68 5.70 8.71 21.02
CA ASP A 68 4.63 7.98 21.69
C ASP A 68 3.46 7.73 20.73
N LEU A 69 3.35 6.48 20.27
CA LEU A 69 2.33 6.06 19.33
C LEU A 69 0.92 6.01 19.95
N PHE A 70 0.79 5.76 21.26
CA PHE A 70 -0.52 5.74 21.90
C PHE A 70 -1.05 7.15 22.07
N PHE A 71 -0.19 8.09 22.47
CA PHE A 71 -0.53 9.51 22.47
C PHE A 71 -0.91 10.00 21.06
N SER A 72 -0.18 9.55 20.02
CA SER A 72 -0.54 9.86 18.62
C SER A 72 -1.92 9.34 18.24
N VAL A 73 -2.33 8.16 18.73
CA VAL A 73 -3.70 7.65 18.53
C VAL A 73 -4.71 8.59 19.18
N GLU A 74 -4.51 8.98 20.44
CA GLU A 74 -5.43 9.87 21.17
C GLU A 74 -5.61 11.23 20.49
N VAL A 75 -4.50 11.83 20.04
CA VAL A 75 -4.51 13.10 19.29
C VAL A 75 -5.35 12.96 18.02
N LEU A 76 -5.13 11.89 17.25
CA LEU A 76 -5.84 11.66 15.99
C LEU A 76 -7.31 11.27 16.18
N GLU A 77 -7.66 10.52 17.23
CA GLU A 77 -9.06 10.23 17.59
C GLU A 77 -9.79 11.54 17.95
N SER A 78 -9.14 12.43 18.70
CA SER A 78 -9.66 13.78 18.98
C SER A 78 -9.80 14.64 17.72
N ALA A 79 -8.83 14.56 16.81
CA ALA A 79 -8.87 15.24 15.52
C ALA A 79 -10.03 14.73 14.65
N GLU A 80 -10.27 13.42 14.60
CA GLU A 80 -11.38 12.82 13.85
C GLU A 80 -12.72 13.34 14.37
N ALA A 81 -12.93 13.35 15.69
CA ALA A 81 -14.18 13.81 16.28
C ALA A 81 -14.45 15.30 15.97
N ARG A 82 -13.42 16.15 16.07
CA ARG A 82 -13.54 17.58 15.71
C ARG A 82 -13.77 17.79 14.22
N ALA A 83 -13.02 17.11 13.37
CA ALA A 83 -13.19 17.19 11.93
C ALA A 83 -14.59 16.72 11.50
N ARG A 84 -15.11 15.64 12.10
CA ARG A 84 -16.49 15.17 11.88
C ARG A 84 -17.52 16.22 12.26
N ALA A 85 -17.40 16.84 13.44
CA ALA A 85 -18.32 17.88 13.89
C ALA A 85 -18.31 19.10 12.96
N LEU A 86 -17.12 19.50 12.51
CA LEU A 86 -16.94 20.59 11.55
C LEU A 86 -17.60 20.27 10.19
N LEU A 87 -17.44 19.04 9.69
CA LEU A 87 -18.10 18.63 8.46
C LEU A 87 -19.63 18.66 8.58
N ILE A 88 -20.19 18.20 9.71
CA ILE A 88 -21.63 18.30 9.98
C ILE A 88 -22.11 19.76 9.98
N GLN A 89 -21.34 20.66 10.60
CA GLN A 89 -21.67 22.08 10.63
C GLN A 89 -21.72 22.71 9.23
N HIS A 90 -20.79 22.34 8.35
CA HIS A 90 -20.65 22.97 7.03
C HIS A 90 -21.43 22.28 5.91
N LEU A 91 -21.63 20.96 5.99
CA LEU A 91 -22.24 20.15 4.94
C LEU A 91 -23.64 19.63 5.30
N GLY A 92 -24.09 19.86 6.54
CA GLY A 92 -25.39 19.42 7.04
C GLY A 92 -25.32 18.11 7.84
N ALA A 93 -26.35 17.87 8.65
CA ALA A 93 -26.44 16.71 9.55
C ALA A 93 -26.46 15.36 8.83
N ASP A 94 -26.85 15.32 7.56
CA ASP A 94 -26.95 14.13 6.73
C ASP A 94 -25.70 13.88 5.86
N CYS A 95 -24.63 14.67 5.99
CA CYS A 95 -23.43 14.51 5.17
C CYS A 95 -22.72 13.14 5.33
N PHE A 96 -22.95 12.43 6.44
CA PHE A 96 -22.44 11.07 6.66
C PHE A 96 -23.48 9.97 6.40
N ASN A 97 -24.72 10.32 6.04
CA ASN A 97 -25.78 9.36 5.74
C ASN A 97 -25.55 8.72 4.36
N ASP A 98 -25.74 7.39 4.25
CA ASP A 98 -25.64 6.66 2.98
C ASP A 98 -26.59 7.19 1.89
N CYS A 99 -27.75 7.73 2.28
CA CYS A 99 -28.70 8.38 1.38
C CYS A 99 -28.50 9.90 1.26
N GLY A 100 -27.52 10.46 1.97
CA GLY A 100 -27.20 11.88 1.98
C GLY A 100 -26.38 12.31 0.76
N PRO A 101 -26.13 13.62 0.61
CA PRO A 101 -25.52 14.17 -0.60
C PRO A 101 -24.02 13.88 -0.76
N CYS A 102 -23.31 13.58 0.34
CA CYS A 102 -21.84 13.53 0.36
C CYS A 102 -21.25 12.12 0.36
N VAL A 103 -21.88 11.12 0.98
CA VAL A 103 -21.33 9.75 1.05
C VAL A 103 -21.10 9.20 -0.36
N GLY A 104 -19.92 8.61 -0.57
CA GLY A 104 -19.46 8.17 -1.89
C GLY A 104 -18.67 9.22 -2.67
N LYS A 105 -18.72 10.50 -2.27
CA LYS A 105 -18.14 11.65 -2.98
C LYS A 105 -17.15 12.45 -2.14
N PHE A 106 -16.70 11.93 -1.00
CA PHE A 106 -15.82 12.68 -0.09
C PHE A 106 -14.55 13.18 -0.82
N TRP A 107 -13.95 12.38 -1.69
CA TRP A 107 -12.75 12.84 -2.42
C TRP A 107 -12.99 14.04 -3.34
N ASP A 108 -14.19 14.17 -3.89
CA ASP A 108 -14.58 15.25 -4.79
C ASP A 108 -14.95 16.53 -4.02
N ILE A 109 -15.24 16.41 -2.72
CA ILE A 109 -15.56 17.52 -1.83
C ILE A 109 -14.29 17.92 -1.06
N LEU A 110 -13.65 19.01 -1.49
CA LEU A 110 -12.39 19.50 -0.92
C LEU A 110 -12.43 19.58 0.60
N LEU A 111 -13.51 20.12 1.17
CA LEU A 111 -13.69 20.29 2.61
C LEU A 111 -13.53 18.99 3.41
N THR A 112 -13.86 17.83 2.83
CA THR A 112 -13.77 16.53 3.53
C THR A 112 -12.38 15.88 3.46
N ARG A 113 -11.46 16.39 2.63
CA ARG A 113 -10.14 15.78 2.44
C ARG A 113 -9.27 15.76 3.70
N PRO A 114 -9.21 16.82 4.53
CA PRO A 114 -8.50 16.76 5.80
C PRO A 114 -9.02 15.65 6.71
N TYR A 115 -10.35 15.48 6.80
CA TYR A 115 -10.97 14.40 7.56
C TYR A 115 -10.56 13.01 7.03
N MET A 116 -10.59 12.81 5.70
CA MET A 116 -10.14 11.55 5.09
C MET A 116 -8.66 11.25 5.39
N ARG A 117 -7.80 12.28 5.42
CA ARG A 117 -6.39 12.13 5.81
C ARG A 117 -6.20 11.81 7.29
N VAL A 118 -7.04 12.35 8.18
CA VAL A 118 -7.04 11.96 9.60
C VAL A 118 -7.38 10.47 9.72
N LEU A 119 -8.38 9.97 8.98
CA LEU A 119 -8.71 8.55 8.97
C LEU A 119 -7.54 7.70 8.46
N GLU A 120 -6.85 8.11 7.39
CA GLU A 120 -5.66 7.40 6.89
C GLU A 120 -4.53 7.37 7.95
N ALA A 121 -4.31 8.48 8.64
CA ALA A 121 -3.33 8.55 9.73
C ALA A 121 -3.71 7.62 10.90
N LEU A 122 -5.00 7.56 11.26
CA LEU A 122 -5.52 6.63 12.26
C LEU A 122 -5.30 5.18 11.85
N VAL A 123 -5.57 4.81 10.59
CA VAL A 123 -5.28 3.44 10.09
C VAL A 123 -3.82 3.08 10.35
N ARG A 124 -2.90 4.00 10.03
CA ARG A 124 -1.47 3.79 10.27
C ARG A 124 -1.15 3.64 11.76
N MET A 125 -1.63 4.53 12.61
CA MET A 125 -1.35 4.45 14.06
C MET A 125 -1.98 3.23 14.73
N TYR A 126 -3.21 2.85 14.35
CA TYR A 126 -3.85 1.63 14.82
C TYR A 126 -3.08 0.38 14.38
N PHE A 127 -2.54 0.35 13.17
CA PHE A 127 -1.71 -0.77 12.73
C PHE A 127 -0.42 -0.89 13.56
N GLU A 128 0.31 0.21 13.75
CA GLU A 128 1.57 0.23 14.51
C GLU A 128 1.36 -0.13 15.99
N THR A 129 0.23 0.29 16.57
CA THR A 129 -0.18 -0.05 17.94
C THR A 129 -0.94 -1.38 18.04
N LYS A 130 -0.99 -2.18 16.96
CA LYS A 130 -1.63 -3.51 16.87
C LYS A 130 -3.14 -3.53 17.14
N GLN A 131 -3.81 -2.38 17.04
CA GLN A 131 -5.27 -2.23 17.09
C GLN A 131 -5.91 -2.58 15.73
N TYR A 132 -5.66 -3.78 15.21
CA TYR A 132 -6.02 -4.17 13.84
C TYR A 132 -7.52 -4.09 13.54
N GLY A 133 -8.37 -4.38 14.52
CA GLY A 133 -9.82 -4.24 14.39
C GLY A 133 -10.25 -2.79 14.15
N LYS A 134 -9.67 -1.83 14.88
CA LYS A 134 -9.92 -0.40 14.65
C LYS A 134 -9.41 0.03 13.26
N ALA A 135 -8.19 -0.38 12.89
CA ALA A 135 -7.64 -0.09 11.56
C ALA A 135 -8.55 -0.58 10.42
N ALA A 136 -9.03 -1.83 10.50
CA ALA A 136 -9.95 -2.38 9.51
C ALA A 136 -11.28 -1.61 9.46
N THR A 137 -11.88 -1.30 10.61
CA THR A 137 -13.13 -0.52 10.69
C THR A 137 -12.96 0.87 10.10
N THR A 138 -11.84 1.54 10.36
CA THR A 138 -11.53 2.85 9.78
C THR A 138 -11.43 2.77 8.26
N ILE A 139 -10.75 1.76 7.70
CA ILE A 139 -10.69 1.58 6.23
C ILE A 139 -12.09 1.29 5.65
N ILE A 140 -12.91 0.47 6.33
CA ILE A 140 -14.28 0.19 5.87
C ILE A 140 -15.08 1.49 5.77
N GLU A 141 -14.96 2.37 6.76
CA GLU A 141 -15.59 3.70 6.72
C GLU A 141 -15.02 4.55 5.57
N MET A 142 -13.69 4.57 5.39
CA MET A 142 -13.06 5.30 4.29
C MET A 142 -13.55 4.82 2.92
N LEU A 143 -13.74 3.51 2.72
CA LEU A 143 -14.27 2.93 1.49
C LEU A 143 -15.79 3.14 1.34
N ARG A 144 -16.53 3.36 2.42
CA ARG A 144 -17.94 3.82 2.36
C ARG A 144 -18.00 5.27 1.87
N LEU A 145 -17.16 6.14 2.43
CA LEU A 145 -17.13 7.57 2.14
C LEU A 145 -16.50 7.90 0.78
N CYS A 146 -15.49 7.12 0.39
CA CYS A 146 -14.76 7.21 -0.88
C CYS A 146 -14.56 5.81 -1.50
N PRO A 147 -15.59 5.24 -2.14
CA PRO A 147 -15.53 3.92 -2.78
C PRO A 147 -14.49 3.78 -3.88
N GLY A 148 -14.11 4.91 -4.51
CA GLY A 148 -13.05 4.99 -5.52
C GLY A 148 -11.66 4.68 -4.98
N ASP A 149 -11.48 4.72 -3.65
CA ASP A 149 -10.22 4.44 -2.96
C ASP A 149 -9.05 5.31 -3.44
N ASN A 150 -9.29 6.62 -3.54
CA ASN A 150 -8.28 7.58 -3.97
C ASN A 150 -7.05 7.64 -3.05
N MET A 151 -7.16 7.09 -1.84
CA MET A 151 -6.09 6.98 -0.84
C MET A 151 -5.51 5.56 -0.71
N GLN A 152 -5.85 4.64 -1.63
CA GLN A 152 -5.24 3.32 -1.78
C GLN A 152 -5.31 2.40 -0.53
N GLN A 153 -6.37 2.53 0.27
CA GLN A 153 -6.60 1.75 1.48
C GLN A 153 -7.11 0.33 1.21
N ARG A 154 -7.64 0.03 0.01
CA ARG A 154 -8.06 -1.32 -0.39
C ARG A 154 -6.93 -2.33 -0.19
N ALA A 155 -5.69 -1.91 -0.41
CA ALA A 155 -4.54 -2.80 -0.32
C ALA A 155 -4.23 -3.26 1.11
N TRP A 156 -4.69 -2.52 2.11
CA TRP A 156 -4.47 -2.79 3.52
C TRP A 156 -5.61 -3.58 4.17
N LEU A 157 -6.84 -3.38 3.70
CA LEU A 157 -8.03 -3.92 4.37
C LEU A 157 -7.99 -5.44 4.51
N GLY A 158 -7.66 -6.15 3.44
CA GLY A 158 -7.66 -7.61 3.42
C GLY A 158 -6.76 -8.23 4.50
N PRO A 159 -5.46 -7.92 4.54
CA PRO A 159 -4.56 -8.33 5.61
C PRO A 159 -5.04 -7.94 7.01
N LEU A 160 -5.55 -6.71 7.18
CA LEU A 160 -6.05 -6.22 8.47
C LEU A 160 -7.30 -6.98 8.94
N LEU A 161 -8.19 -7.37 8.04
CA LEU A 161 -9.35 -8.22 8.36
C LEU A 161 -8.89 -9.59 8.88
N ILE A 162 -7.88 -10.21 8.25
CA ILE A 162 -7.32 -11.49 8.75
C ILE A 162 -6.72 -11.29 10.15
N ARG A 163 -5.93 -10.24 10.36
CA ARG A 163 -5.37 -9.90 11.69
C ARG A 163 -6.42 -9.63 12.76
N ALA A 164 -7.57 -9.09 12.35
CA ALA A 164 -8.70 -8.84 13.23
C ALA A 164 -9.59 -10.08 13.46
N GLY A 165 -9.16 -11.26 13.01
CA GLY A 165 -9.93 -12.50 13.17
C GLY A 165 -11.14 -12.61 12.24
N ARG A 166 -11.14 -11.90 11.11
CA ARG A 166 -12.23 -11.87 10.13
C ARG A 166 -11.81 -12.43 8.75
N PRO A 167 -11.32 -13.68 8.66
CA PRO A 167 -10.86 -14.26 7.40
C PRO A 167 -12.00 -14.43 6.37
N ALA A 168 -13.24 -14.67 6.81
CA ALA A 168 -14.39 -14.76 5.90
C ALA A 168 -14.65 -13.44 5.16
N ASP A 169 -14.59 -12.32 5.88
CA ASP A 169 -14.76 -10.98 5.28
C ASP A 169 -13.58 -10.63 4.37
N ALA A 170 -12.36 -10.99 4.78
CA ALA A 170 -11.17 -10.81 3.94
C ALA A 170 -11.29 -11.58 2.62
N LEU A 171 -11.75 -12.83 2.68
CA LEU A 171 -11.93 -13.67 1.50
C LEU A 171 -13.03 -13.10 0.59
N PHE A 172 -14.20 -12.77 1.14
CA PHE A 172 -15.30 -12.17 0.38
C PHE A 172 -14.84 -10.88 -0.33
N PHE A 173 -14.15 -10.00 0.41
CA PHE A 173 -13.64 -8.75 -0.12
C PHE A 173 -12.70 -8.96 -1.30
N CYS A 174 -11.73 -9.88 -1.15
CA CYS A 174 -10.76 -10.15 -2.21
C CYS A 174 -11.42 -10.82 -3.42
N GLN A 175 -12.29 -11.82 -3.21
CA GLN A 175 -13.05 -12.46 -4.29
C GLN A 175 -13.88 -11.46 -5.08
N THR A 176 -14.56 -10.54 -4.39
CA THR A 176 -15.38 -9.50 -5.00
C THR A 176 -14.53 -8.63 -5.92
N TRP A 177 -13.37 -8.15 -5.45
CA TRP A 177 -12.50 -7.30 -6.28
C TRP A 177 -11.79 -8.05 -7.41
N ILE A 178 -11.36 -9.29 -7.18
CA ILE A 178 -10.73 -10.14 -8.21
C ILE A 178 -11.73 -10.38 -9.36
N GLN A 179 -12.97 -10.72 -9.04
CA GLN A 179 -14.01 -10.99 -10.04
C GLN A 179 -14.57 -9.72 -10.71
N PHE A 180 -14.47 -8.58 -10.04
CA PHE A 180 -14.95 -7.30 -10.56
C PHE A 180 -14.00 -6.68 -11.60
N ALA A 181 -12.70 -6.98 -11.55
CA ALA A 181 -11.69 -6.72 -12.59
C ALA A 181 -11.78 -5.36 -13.34
N GLY A 182 -12.03 -4.25 -12.62
CA GLY A 182 -11.98 -2.89 -13.18
C GLY A 182 -13.26 -2.38 -13.83
N LYS A 183 -14.41 -2.99 -13.57
CA LYS A 183 -15.74 -2.56 -14.07
C LYS A 183 -16.30 -1.29 -13.40
N GLY A 184 -15.43 -0.41 -12.88
CA GLY A 184 -15.81 0.84 -12.21
C GLY A 184 -15.59 0.81 -10.69
N THR A 185 -16.62 1.21 -9.93
CA THR A 185 -16.55 1.37 -8.48
C THR A 185 -17.60 0.49 -7.81
N LEU A 186 -17.18 -0.40 -6.92
CA LEU A 186 -18.09 -1.24 -6.13
C LEU A 186 -18.80 -0.43 -5.04
N ILE A 187 -20.03 -0.83 -4.72
CA ILE A 187 -20.81 -0.27 -3.61
C ILE A 187 -19.99 -0.37 -2.33
N LYS A 188 -19.87 0.76 -1.59
CA LYS A 188 -19.07 0.88 -0.36
C LYS A 188 -17.62 0.35 -0.53
N GLY A 189 -17.05 0.49 -1.72
CA GLY A 189 -15.72 0.00 -2.06
C GLY A 189 -15.55 -1.52 -1.92
N GLY A 190 -16.64 -2.30 -2.01
CA GLY A 190 -16.62 -3.76 -1.88
C GLY A 190 -16.75 -4.27 -0.44
N THR A 191 -17.08 -3.42 0.53
CA THR A 191 -17.20 -3.78 1.95
C THR A 191 -18.60 -4.19 2.40
N ALA A 192 -19.53 -4.40 1.45
CA ALA A 192 -20.84 -4.98 1.72
C ALA A 192 -20.72 -6.50 1.97
N PHE A 193 -20.06 -6.86 3.08
CA PHE A 193 -19.64 -8.23 3.41
C PHE A 193 -20.79 -9.23 3.38
N ARG A 194 -20.49 -10.42 2.87
CA ARG A 194 -21.38 -11.60 2.85
C ARG A 194 -20.52 -12.86 3.01
N ALA A 195 -21.17 -14.02 3.07
CA ALA A 195 -20.46 -15.29 3.00
C ALA A 195 -19.60 -15.34 1.71
N PRO A 196 -18.30 -15.67 1.80
CA PRO A 196 -17.46 -15.88 0.63
C PRO A 196 -17.94 -17.08 -0.18
N SER A 197 -17.67 -17.07 -1.48
CA SER A 197 -17.96 -18.21 -2.35
C SER A 197 -16.94 -19.31 -2.11
N ASP A 198 -17.40 -20.55 -1.98
CA ASP A 198 -16.57 -21.78 -1.95
C ASP A 198 -16.33 -22.38 -3.34
N LYS A 199 -17.02 -21.85 -4.37
CA LYS A 199 -16.94 -22.33 -5.75
C LYS A 199 -15.57 -22.05 -6.38
N LEU A 200 -15.06 -23.05 -7.09
CA LEU A 200 -13.89 -22.91 -7.93
C LEU A 200 -14.17 -22.02 -9.14
N LEU A 201 -13.15 -21.27 -9.55
CA LEU A 201 -13.13 -20.52 -10.79
C LEU A 201 -12.95 -21.48 -11.97
N SER A 202 -13.51 -21.13 -13.13
CA SER A 202 -13.19 -21.83 -14.37
C SER A 202 -11.71 -21.64 -14.74
N PRO A 203 -11.11 -22.55 -15.52
CA PRO A 203 -9.73 -22.38 -16.02
C PRO A 203 -9.51 -21.03 -16.72
N ASP A 204 -10.46 -20.58 -17.54
CA ASP A 204 -10.38 -19.29 -18.24
C ASP A 204 -10.37 -18.11 -17.26
N SER A 205 -11.17 -18.18 -16.19
CA SER A 205 -11.21 -17.13 -15.16
C SER A 205 -9.92 -17.12 -14.35
N GLU A 206 -9.39 -18.29 -14.01
CA GLU A 206 -8.10 -18.42 -13.32
C GLU A 206 -6.96 -17.81 -14.15
N GLU A 207 -6.92 -18.11 -15.45
CA GLU A 207 -5.94 -17.52 -16.38
C GLU A 207 -6.09 -16.00 -16.48
N GLN A 208 -7.31 -15.52 -16.67
CA GLN A 208 -7.60 -14.08 -16.76
C GLN A 208 -7.16 -13.34 -15.49
N TYR A 209 -7.49 -13.87 -14.29
CA TYR A 209 -7.18 -13.19 -13.04
C TYR A 209 -5.70 -13.29 -12.68
N ALA A 210 -4.99 -14.33 -13.12
CA ALA A 210 -3.55 -14.43 -12.98
C ALA A 210 -2.78 -13.31 -13.72
N GLN A 211 -3.41 -12.70 -14.74
CA GLN A 211 -2.84 -11.59 -15.50
C GLN A 211 -3.23 -10.21 -14.96
N TYR A 212 -4.19 -10.12 -14.03
CA TYR A 212 -4.71 -8.86 -13.51
C TYR A 212 -3.82 -8.26 -12.40
N PRO A 213 -3.59 -6.93 -12.37
CA PRO A 213 -2.69 -6.30 -11.41
C PRO A 213 -3.29 -6.16 -9.99
N ALA A 214 -3.65 -7.27 -9.34
CA ALA A 214 -4.22 -7.33 -8.00
C ALA A 214 -3.46 -8.30 -7.08
N GLY A 215 -2.12 -8.26 -7.11
CA GLY A 215 -1.28 -9.23 -6.40
C GLY A 215 -1.59 -9.31 -4.91
N ASN A 216 -1.68 -8.18 -4.23
CA ASN A 216 -2.06 -8.11 -2.81
C ASN A 216 -3.41 -8.77 -2.49
N LEU A 217 -4.42 -8.58 -3.34
CA LEU A 217 -5.75 -9.18 -3.15
C LEU A 217 -5.71 -10.69 -3.38
N ALA A 218 -5.01 -11.16 -4.42
CA ALA A 218 -4.87 -12.60 -4.70
C ALA A 218 -4.16 -13.33 -3.56
N HIS A 219 -3.06 -12.78 -3.05
CA HIS A 219 -2.34 -13.34 -1.90
C HIS A 219 -3.22 -13.35 -0.65
N THR A 220 -3.92 -12.25 -0.36
CA THR A 220 -4.85 -12.21 0.77
C THR A 220 -5.98 -13.23 0.61
N ALA A 221 -6.55 -13.39 -0.58
CA ALA A 221 -7.61 -14.37 -0.85
C ALA A 221 -7.13 -15.79 -0.55
N ALA A 222 -5.92 -16.14 -1.02
CA ALA A 222 -5.33 -17.45 -0.76
C ALA A 222 -5.13 -17.69 0.75
N LEU A 223 -4.53 -16.73 1.45
CA LEU A 223 -4.32 -16.80 2.90
C LEU A 223 -5.64 -16.89 3.68
N ALA A 224 -6.63 -16.08 3.32
CA ALA A 224 -7.94 -16.04 3.95
C ALA A 224 -8.72 -17.35 3.75
N ALA A 225 -8.69 -17.91 2.54
CA ALA A 225 -9.30 -19.21 2.24
C ALA A 225 -8.66 -20.33 3.06
N PHE A 226 -7.32 -20.36 3.15
CA PHE A 226 -6.63 -21.32 3.99
C PHE A 226 -6.97 -21.16 5.48
N LYS A 227 -7.00 -19.92 5.99
CA LYS A 227 -7.35 -19.65 7.39
C LYS A 227 -8.80 -20.04 7.72
N LEU A 228 -9.70 -19.96 6.74
CA LEU A 228 -11.12 -20.24 6.94
C LEU A 228 -11.47 -21.72 6.78
N TRP A 229 -10.88 -22.41 5.81
CA TRP A 229 -11.27 -23.78 5.42
C TRP A 229 -10.12 -24.78 5.42
N GLY A 230 -8.92 -24.36 5.82
CA GLY A 230 -7.71 -25.18 5.73
C GLY A 230 -7.25 -25.40 4.28
N PRO A 231 -6.41 -26.41 4.04
CA PRO A 231 -5.99 -26.76 2.69
C PRO A 231 -7.17 -27.31 1.90
N CYS A 232 -7.63 -26.55 0.89
CA CYS A 232 -8.72 -26.96 0.01
C CYS A 232 -8.43 -26.57 -1.45
N PRO A 233 -9.14 -27.16 -2.43
CA PRO A 233 -8.92 -26.88 -3.85
C PRO A 233 -9.00 -25.40 -4.21
N GLN A 234 -9.88 -24.64 -3.56
CA GLN A 234 -10.04 -23.21 -3.83
C GLN A 234 -8.89 -22.39 -3.25
N ALA A 235 -8.41 -22.71 -2.03
CA ALA A 235 -7.23 -22.07 -1.47
C ALA A 235 -6.01 -22.31 -2.37
N ALA A 236 -5.82 -23.53 -2.89
CA ALA A 236 -4.75 -23.85 -3.83
C ALA A 236 -4.90 -23.08 -5.16
N GLN A 237 -6.11 -22.98 -5.71
CA GLN A 237 -6.39 -22.18 -6.90
C GLN A 237 -6.05 -20.70 -6.72
N LEU A 238 -6.47 -20.09 -5.61
CA LEU A 238 -6.15 -18.71 -5.29
C LEU A 238 -4.64 -18.50 -5.07
N LEU A 239 -3.96 -19.50 -4.50
CA LEU A 239 -2.50 -19.47 -4.32
C LEU A 239 -1.76 -19.49 -5.67
N ARG A 240 -2.21 -20.27 -6.66
CA ARG A 240 -1.66 -20.23 -8.03
C ARG A 240 -1.85 -18.87 -8.69
N ILE A 241 -3.03 -18.28 -8.56
CA ILE A 241 -3.30 -16.91 -9.05
C ILE A 241 -2.37 -15.91 -8.36
N ALA A 242 -2.23 -16.01 -7.03
CA ALA A 242 -1.33 -15.16 -6.25
C ALA A 242 0.13 -15.27 -6.74
N ALA A 243 0.64 -16.49 -6.90
CA ALA A 243 2.00 -16.75 -7.37
C ALA A 243 2.31 -16.12 -8.73
N ARG A 244 1.33 -16.08 -9.63
CA ARG A 244 1.49 -15.50 -10.97
C ARG A 244 1.31 -13.97 -11.00
N THR A 245 0.38 -13.44 -10.19
CA THR A 245 0.10 -11.99 -10.17
C THR A 245 1.25 -11.18 -9.57
N ASN A 246 1.79 -11.58 -8.41
CA ASN A 246 2.98 -10.96 -7.81
C ASN A 246 3.89 -12.02 -7.16
N PRO A 247 4.70 -12.74 -7.96
CA PRO A 247 5.60 -13.79 -7.48
C PRO A 247 6.61 -13.32 -6.43
N ALA A 248 6.90 -12.01 -6.34
CA ALA A 248 7.88 -11.50 -5.38
C ALA A 248 7.42 -11.66 -3.92
N ILE A 249 6.11 -11.73 -3.66
CA ILE A 249 5.55 -11.94 -2.33
C ILE A 249 5.84 -13.38 -1.87
N LEU A 250 5.34 -14.39 -2.60
CA LEU A 250 5.56 -15.80 -2.24
C LEU A 250 7.03 -16.20 -2.29
N ALA A 251 7.82 -15.69 -3.24
CA ALA A 251 9.27 -15.95 -3.26
C ALA A 251 9.94 -15.54 -1.93
N ARG A 252 9.56 -14.39 -1.35
CA ARG A 252 10.10 -13.93 -0.07
C ARG A 252 9.57 -14.72 1.13
N ILE A 253 8.30 -15.12 1.11
CA ILE A 253 7.69 -15.96 2.16
C ILE A 253 8.34 -17.35 2.18
N ILE A 254 8.35 -18.05 1.04
CA ILE A 254 8.91 -19.40 0.91
C ILE A 254 10.43 -19.36 1.13
N GLY A 255 11.12 -18.36 0.60
CA GLY A 255 12.55 -18.11 0.85
C GLY A 255 12.87 -17.58 2.25
N ARG A 256 11.89 -17.52 3.17
CA ARG A 256 12.01 -17.07 4.57
C ARG A 256 12.80 -15.77 4.74
N ARG A 257 12.56 -14.79 3.88
CA ARG A 257 13.21 -13.48 3.98
C ARG A 257 12.71 -12.73 5.20
N ALA A 258 13.52 -11.85 5.78
CA ALA A 258 13.09 -11.05 6.92
C ALA A 258 11.91 -10.15 6.53
N GLN A 259 10.92 -10.05 7.42
CA GLN A 259 9.80 -9.14 7.26
C GLN A 259 10.30 -7.69 7.25
N PRO A 260 9.83 -6.85 6.33
CA PRO A 260 10.10 -5.42 6.41
C PRO A 260 9.59 -4.81 7.71
N VAL A 261 10.33 -3.85 8.27
CA VAL A 261 9.95 -3.17 9.53
C VAL A 261 9.12 -1.90 9.30
N GLU A 262 9.14 -1.36 8.08
CA GLU A 262 8.42 -0.15 7.69
C GLU A 262 7.95 -0.25 6.24
N GLY A 263 6.87 0.46 5.91
CA GLY A 263 6.43 0.66 4.52
C GLY A 263 7.34 1.64 3.78
N LYS A 264 7.40 1.53 2.45
CA LYS A 264 8.25 2.40 1.63
C LYS A 264 7.44 3.31 0.70
N MET A 265 7.70 4.60 0.80
CA MET A 265 7.18 5.61 -0.14
C MET A 265 8.06 5.72 -1.39
N THR A 266 8.38 4.59 -2.00
CA THR A 266 9.14 4.55 -3.26
C THR A 266 8.20 4.51 -4.47
N PRO A 267 8.61 5.12 -5.60
CA PRO A 267 7.96 4.88 -6.89
C PRO A 267 7.83 3.38 -7.13
N ARG A 268 6.66 2.94 -7.59
CA ARG A 268 6.28 1.54 -7.65
C ARG A 268 5.79 1.18 -9.05
N ALA A 269 6.22 0.03 -9.55
CA ALA A 269 5.60 -0.63 -10.68
C ALA A 269 4.43 -1.49 -10.17
N ARG A 270 3.33 -1.56 -10.91
CA ARG A 270 2.19 -2.41 -10.54
C ARG A 270 2.64 -3.85 -10.38
N ASN A 271 2.26 -4.49 -9.25
CA ASN A 271 2.69 -5.84 -8.87
C ASN A 271 4.22 -6.02 -8.82
N GLY A 272 4.95 -4.93 -8.56
CA GLY A 272 6.40 -4.94 -8.46
C GLY A 272 6.93 -5.45 -7.12
N PRO A 273 8.27 -5.55 -6.98
CA PRO A 273 8.93 -5.86 -5.71
C PRO A 273 8.65 -4.87 -4.58
N GLU A 274 8.30 -3.62 -4.92
CA GLU A 274 7.89 -2.56 -4.01
C GLU A 274 6.47 -2.80 -3.46
N ASP A 275 5.50 -3.16 -4.30
CA ASP A 275 4.16 -3.57 -3.82
C ASP A 275 4.25 -4.80 -2.92
N ALA A 276 5.14 -5.75 -3.28
CA ALA A 276 5.43 -6.91 -2.45
C ALA A 276 6.04 -6.52 -1.10
N HIS A 277 6.84 -5.45 -1.03
CA HIS A 277 7.42 -4.97 0.23
C HIS A 277 6.32 -4.53 1.19
N ASP A 278 5.40 -3.67 0.73
CA ASP A 278 4.33 -3.14 1.57
C ASP A 278 3.35 -4.24 2.03
N TYR A 279 3.01 -5.19 1.15
CA TYR A 279 2.19 -6.34 1.55
C TYR A 279 2.87 -7.19 2.64
N LEU A 280 4.16 -7.48 2.47
CA LEU A 280 4.91 -8.29 3.44
C LEU A 280 5.08 -7.58 4.77
N TRP A 281 5.31 -6.27 4.76
CA TRP A 281 5.32 -5.48 5.98
C TRP A 281 4.03 -5.66 6.78
N ILE A 282 2.88 -5.69 6.11
CA ILE A 282 1.57 -5.81 6.75
C ILE A 282 1.20 -7.25 7.09
N ALA A 283 1.62 -8.27 6.34
CA ALA A 283 1.01 -9.60 6.43
C ALA A 283 1.99 -10.78 6.55
N GLN A 284 3.30 -10.57 6.47
CA GLN A 284 4.23 -11.69 6.31
C GLN A 284 4.22 -12.68 7.49
N ASP A 285 4.20 -12.20 8.72
CA ASP A 285 4.04 -13.02 9.93
C ASP A 285 2.84 -13.98 9.87
N LEU A 286 1.70 -13.56 9.29
CA LEU A 286 0.53 -14.43 9.10
C LEU A 286 0.82 -15.62 8.18
N TRP A 287 1.71 -15.42 7.20
CA TRP A 287 2.19 -16.47 6.29
C TRP A 287 3.27 -17.34 6.93
N MET A 288 3.97 -16.84 7.96
CA MET A 288 5.03 -17.56 8.65
C MET A 288 4.53 -18.52 9.73
N GLU A 289 3.23 -18.55 10.00
CA GLU A 289 2.63 -19.61 10.83
C GLU A 289 2.95 -21.00 10.24
N PRO A 290 3.37 -21.99 11.05
CA PRO A 290 3.94 -23.24 10.53
C PRO A 290 3.05 -23.95 9.50
N ALA A 291 1.76 -24.09 9.80
CA ALA A 291 0.81 -24.75 8.90
C ALA A 291 0.57 -23.96 7.60
N VAL A 292 0.58 -22.63 7.66
CA VAL A 292 0.39 -21.77 6.48
C VAL A 292 1.62 -21.83 5.58
N TRP A 293 2.81 -21.75 6.18
CA TRP A 293 4.06 -21.78 5.44
C TRP A 293 4.29 -23.14 4.78
N ASP A 294 4.07 -24.23 5.52
CA ASP A 294 4.19 -25.60 4.99
C ASP A 294 3.22 -25.83 3.83
N TRP A 295 1.96 -25.41 4.00
CA TRP A 295 0.98 -25.43 2.92
C TRP A 295 1.43 -24.60 1.72
N ALA A 296 1.88 -23.36 1.90
CA ALA A 296 2.31 -22.51 0.78
C ALA A 296 3.49 -23.12 -0.01
N CYS A 297 4.34 -23.92 0.64
CA CYS A 297 5.46 -24.62 0.00
C CYS A 297 5.04 -25.88 -0.77
N THR A 298 3.96 -26.54 -0.36
CA THR A 298 3.61 -27.90 -0.80
C THR A 298 2.27 -28.00 -1.54
N ALA A 299 1.44 -26.96 -1.48
CA ALA A 299 0.07 -26.98 -2.00
C ALA A 299 -0.03 -27.30 -3.49
N ASP A 300 0.90 -26.78 -4.30
CA ASP A 300 0.88 -26.97 -5.75
C ASP A 300 2.28 -26.75 -6.36
N PRO A 301 2.84 -27.71 -7.12
CA PRO A 301 4.12 -27.55 -7.80
C PRO A 301 4.19 -26.35 -8.74
N ASN A 302 3.06 -25.93 -9.33
CA ASN A 302 3.01 -24.78 -10.23
C ASN A 302 3.25 -23.45 -9.48
N VAL A 303 3.02 -23.40 -8.16
CA VAL A 303 3.36 -22.23 -7.34
C VAL A 303 4.87 -22.03 -7.33
N LEU A 304 5.65 -23.11 -7.12
CA LEU A 304 7.11 -23.05 -7.18
C LEU A 304 7.58 -22.67 -8.59
N GLY A 305 7.00 -23.28 -9.63
CA GLY A 305 7.32 -22.93 -11.02
C GLY A 305 7.09 -21.45 -11.36
N ALA A 306 6.09 -20.80 -10.74
CA ALA A 306 5.80 -19.38 -10.95
C ALA A 306 6.76 -18.42 -10.22
N ILE A 307 7.42 -18.86 -9.15
CA ILE A 307 8.28 -18.00 -8.31
C ILE A 307 9.77 -18.20 -8.57
N LEU A 308 10.19 -19.42 -8.93
CA LEU A 308 11.58 -19.77 -9.21
C LEU A 308 12.06 -19.04 -10.46
N ARG A 309 13.32 -18.64 -10.47
CA ARG A 309 13.88 -17.77 -11.50
C ARG A 309 15.03 -18.41 -12.25
N CYS A 310 15.15 -18.05 -13.53
CA CYS A 310 16.28 -18.41 -14.36
C CYS A 310 17.40 -17.36 -14.21
N CYS A 311 18.63 -17.77 -14.45
CA CYS A 311 19.77 -16.87 -14.56
C CYS A 311 19.55 -15.89 -15.72
N THR A 312 19.80 -14.59 -15.51
CA THR A 312 19.59 -13.57 -16.56
C THR A 312 20.65 -13.62 -17.66
N ARG A 313 21.74 -14.37 -17.47
CA ARG A 313 22.79 -14.53 -18.48
C ARG A 313 22.25 -15.42 -19.62
N PRO A 314 22.26 -14.95 -20.90
CA PRO A 314 21.66 -15.68 -22.02
C PRO A 314 22.19 -17.10 -22.24
N GLU A 315 23.49 -17.35 -22.03
CA GLU A 315 24.08 -18.68 -22.25
C GLU A 315 23.96 -19.61 -21.03
N CYS A 316 23.27 -19.19 -19.96
CA CYS A 316 23.12 -19.95 -18.75
C CYS A 316 21.69 -20.46 -18.60
N THR A 317 21.52 -21.77 -18.48
CA THR A 317 20.23 -22.43 -18.25
C THR A 317 19.98 -22.74 -16.77
N ALA A 318 20.77 -22.17 -15.87
CA ALA A 318 20.59 -22.40 -14.44
C ALA A 318 19.26 -21.81 -13.98
N GLU A 319 18.50 -22.62 -13.26
CA GLU A 319 17.23 -22.26 -12.62
C GLU A 319 17.37 -22.39 -11.11
N GLU A 320 16.67 -21.55 -10.37
CA GLU A 320 16.58 -21.68 -8.93
C GLU A 320 15.93 -23.03 -8.57
N THR A 321 16.51 -23.75 -7.62
CA THR A 321 15.88 -24.90 -6.97
C THR A 321 15.19 -24.51 -5.67
N GLU A 322 15.59 -23.36 -5.10
CA GLU A 322 15.02 -22.79 -3.89
C GLU A 322 14.64 -21.33 -4.12
N ALA A 323 13.51 -20.90 -3.56
CA ALA A 323 13.05 -19.53 -3.73
C ALA A 323 14.09 -18.52 -3.23
N THR A 324 14.46 -17.55 -4.09
CA THR A 324 15.43 -16.49 -3.79
C THR A 324 16.88 -16.97 -3.60
N GLN A 325 17.22 -18.15 -4.11
CA GLN A 325 18.59 -18.67 -4.15
C GLN A 325 19.55 -17.74 -4.92
N PHE A 326 19.11 -17.21 -6.06
CA PHE A 326 19.93 -16.37 -6.93
C PHE A 326 20.07 -14.95 -6.38
N LYS A 327 21.22 -14.34 -6.66
CA LYS A 327 21.54 -12.99 -6.18
C LYS A 327 21.14 -11.97 -7.24
N ARG A 328 20.46 -10.91 -6.79
CA ARG A 328 20.16 -9.75 -7.63
C ARG A 328 21.40 -8.88 -7.82
N CYS A 329 21.47 -8.18 -8.95
CA CYS A 329 22.46 -7.12 -9.13
C CYS A 329 22.29 -6.07 -8.01
N ALA A 330 23.34 -5.83 -7.23
CA ALA A 330 23.29 -4.93 -6.07
C ALA A 330 22.96 -3.47 -6.45
N ALA A 331 23.26 -3.08 -7.69
CA ALA A 331 23.03 -1.73 -8.21
C ALA A 331 21.58 -1.52 -8.66
N CYS A 332 21.15 -2.17 -9.75
CA CYS A 332 19.82 -1.93 -10.34
C CYS A 332 18.71 -2.79 -9.70
N GLN A 333 19.07 -3.94 -9.13
CA GLN A 333 18.17 -4.95 -8.57
C GLN A 333 17.13 -5.54 -9.56
N GLN A 334 17.34 -5.34 -10.88
CA GLN A 334 16.43 -5.81 -11.93
C GLN A 334 16.76 -7.20 -12.45
N VAL A 335 18.06 -7.55 -12.49
CA VAL A 335 18.55 -8.84 -12.99
C VAL A 335 19.03 -9.71 -11.85
N MET A 336 19.10 -11.02 -12.09
CA MET A 336 19.58 -11.99 -11.12
C MET A 336 20.45 -13.06 -11.77
N TYR A 337 21.43 -13.54 -11.02
CA TYR A 337 22.41 -14.50 -11.51
C TYR A 337 22.55 -15.65 -10.52
N CYS A 338 22.78 -16.85 -11.06
CA CYS A 338 23.12 -18.03 -10.25
C CYS A 338 24.43 -17.88 -9.47
N GLY A 339 25.29 -16.94 -9.86
CA GLY A 339 26.49 -16.59 -9.12
C GLY A 339 27.27 -15.44 -9.74
N LEU A 340 28.34 -15.04 -9.04
CA LEU A 340 29.20 -13.92 -9.45
C LEU A 340 29.89 -14.16 -10.81
N ALA A 341 30.18 -15.42 -11.16
CA ALA A 341 30.77 -15.77 -12.45
C ALA A 341 29.85 -15.37 -13.61
N CYS A 342 28.57 -15.72 -13.54
CA CYS A 342 27.58 -15.34 -14.55
C CYS A 342 27.33 -13.83 -14.59
N GLN A 343 27.32 -13.17 -13.43
CA GLN A 343 27.21 -11.71 -13.37
C GLN A 343 28.39 -11.01 -14.06
N LYS A 344 29.63 -11.48 -13.81
CA LYS A 344 30.85 -10.93 -14.43
C LYS A 344 30.86 -11.17 -15.94
N ALA A 345 30.50 -12.38 -16.38
CA ALA A 345 30.43 -12.73 -17.79
C ALA A 345 29.38 -11.88 -18.56
N ASP A 346 28.23 -11.61 -17.94
CA ASP A 346 27.15 -10.81 -18.55
C ASP A 346 27.37 -9.29 -18.42
N TRP A 347 28.40 -8.84 -17.69
CA TRP A 347 28.55 -7.43 -17.30
C TRP A 347 28.63 -6.47 -18.48
N THR A 348 29.34 -6.83 -19.54
CA THR A 348 29.48 -5.99 -20.75
C THR A 348 28.12 -5.69 -21.37
N ARG A 349 27.21 -6.67 -21.41
CA ARG A 349 25.83 -6.53 -21.91
C ARG A 349 24.93 -5.82 -20.90
N HIS A 350 25.02 -6.16 -19.63
CA HIS A 350 24.13 -5.65 -18.59
C HIS A 350 24.42 -4.19 -18.16
N LYS A 351 25.69 -3.77 -18.15
CA LYS A 351 26.14 -2.47 -17.60
C LYS A 351 25.38 -1.25 -18.16
N PRO A 352 25.11 -1.12 -19.47
CA PRO A 352 24.35 0.00 -20.01
C PRO A 352 22.93 0.10 -19.41
N ASP A 353 22.21 -1.02 -19.35
CA ASP A 353 20.85 -1.06 -18.80
C ASP A 353 20.86 -0.83 -17.29
N CYS A 354 21.86 -1.38 -16.59
CA CYS A 354 22.06 -1.12 -15.17
C CYS A 354 22.18 0.38 -14.87
N ARG A 355 22.97 1.12 -15.67
CA ARG A 355 23.13 2.57 -15.53
C ARG A 355 21.83 3.32 -15.79
N LYS A 356 21.13 3.02 -16.89
CA LYS A 356 19.83 3.62 -17.22
C LYS A 356 18.83 3.44 -16.09
N GLN A 357 18.76 2.24 -15.51
CA GLN A 357 17.87 1.94 -14.40
C GLN A 357 18.23 2.72 -13.13
N MET A 358 19.51 2.87 -12.82
CA MET A 358 19.94 3.71 -11.70
C MET A 358 19.63 5.20 -11.93
N GLU A 359 19.85 5.71 -13.14
CA GLU A 359 19.51 7.09 -13.51
C GLU A 359 18.00 7.33 -13.42
N TYR A 360 17.20 6.40 -13.92
CA TYR A 360 15.74 6.46 -13.81
C TYR A 360 15.27 6.45 -12.35
N LYS A 361 15.79 5.53 -11.52
CA LYS A 361 15.50 5.51 -10.07
C LYS A 361 15.91 6.82 -9.39
N LYS A 362 17.06 7.40 -9.76
CA LYS A 362 17.54 8.69 -9.24
C LYS A 362 16.63 9.84 -9.67
N MET A 363 16.21 9.86 -10.94
CA MET A 363 15.26 10.84 -11.47
C MET A 363 13.93 10.78 -10.72
N LEU A 364 13.35 9.59 -10.58
CA LEU A 364 12.10 9.41 -9.84
C LEU A 364 12.24 9.82 -8.36
N LYS A 365 13.38 9.50 -7.73
CA LYS A 365 13.68 9.96 -6.37
C LYS A 365 13.79 11.49 -6.29
N ASN A 366 14.40 12.13 -7.28
CA ASN A 366 14.49 13.60 -7.32
C ASN A 366 13.11 14.24 -7.52
N ILE A 367 12.28 13.71 -8.41
CA ILE A 367 10.88 14.13 -8.61
C ILE A 367 10.10 13.99 -7.30
N ALA A 368 10.17 12.82 -6.64
CA ALA A 368 9.51 12.59 -5.37
C ALA A 368 9.99 13.53 -4.24
N ASN A 369 11.21 14.06 -4.36
CA ASN A 369 11.77 15.04 -3.41
C ASN A 369 11.69 16.49 -3.93
N HIS A 370 10.99 16.74 -5.03
CA HIS A 370 10.86 18.04 -5.67
C HIS A 370 12.19 18.77 -5.92
N LYS A 371 13.27 18.01 -6.16
CA LYS A 371 14.52 18.60 -6.65
C LYS A 371 14.33 18.90 -8.13
N PRO A 372 14.73 20.09 -8.62
CA PRO A 372 14.68 20.38 -10.05
C PRO A 372 15.44 19.28 -10.81
N PRO A 373 15.02 18.95 -12.06
CA PRO A 373 15.81 18.08 -12.92
C PRO A 373 17.24 18.62 -12.92
N THR A 374 18.23 17.78 -12.60
CA THR A 374 19.62 18.19 -12.80
C THR A 374 19.78 18.37 -14.29
N ASP A 375 19.94 19.62 -14.73
CA ASP A 375 20.26 19.90 -16.12
C ASP A 375 21.43 19.01 -16.53
N ALA A 376 21.27 18.29 -17.64
CA ALA A 376 22.37 17.62 -18.29
C ALA A 376 23.27 18.68 -18.95
N VAL A 377 23.85 19.58 -18.15
CA VAL A 377 24.94 20.46 -18.58
C VAL A 377 26.23 19.75 -18.22
N GLY A 378 26.86 19.20 -19.25
CA GLY A 378 28.13 18.51 -19.15
C GLY A 378 28.38 17.54 -20.30
N ARG A 379 28.31 18.03 -21.54
CA ARG A 379 29.06 17.43 -22.65
C ARG A 379 29.79 18.53 -23.39
N GLY A 380 31.12 18.42 -23.37
CA GLY A 380 32.06 18.88 -24.39
C GLY A 380 32.08 20.35 -24.67
#